data_AF-A0A7J0F9P8-F1
#
_entry.id   AF-A0A7J0F9P8-F1
#
_cell.length_a   1.000
_cell.length_b   1.000
_cell.length_c   1.000
_cell.angle_alpha   90.00
_cell.angle_beta   90.00
_cell.angle_gamma   90.00
#
_symmetry.space_group_name_H-M   'P 1'
#
loop_
_entity.id
_entity.type
_entity.pdbx_description
1 polymer ?
#
loop_
_entity_poly.entity_id
_entity_poly.type
_entity_poly.pdbx_seq_one_letter_code
_entity_poly.pdbx_strand_id
1 'polypeptide(L)'
;MRRVTTYLKDPESKSPRAQNRSLKWRVLAEEQAKGKKLAEDADAKSKVIAKLEARISELEKSQSLTQGRIIAAFKESDDFLEAVRGSTSSYFGDGFDFCKRQLAHQYPDLGVDLEDVEMDHEFLAKEEAEAEQRAAEEGATGAEGLAKPFKDSPFLFMAKTGDQNSPFLKWYKA
;
A
#
# COMPACT_ATOMS: atom_id res chain seq x y z
N MET A 1 -64.22 -3.22 87.07
CA MET A 1 -62.94 -3.01 86.35
C MET A 1 -63.12 -3.47 84.90
N ARG A 2 -63.20 -2.56 83.92
CA ARG A 2 -63.28 -2.91 82.48
C ARG A 2 -61.95 -2.55 81.83
N ARG A 3 -61.26 -3.55 81.27
CA ARG A 3 -60.03 -3.34 80.49
C ARG A 3 -60.43 -2.85 79.10
N VAL A 4 -60.06 -1.62 78.77
CA VAL A 4 -60.19 -1.05 77.43
C VAL A 4 -58.91 -1.39 76.66
N THR A 5 -58.98 -2.37 75.78
CA THR A 5 -57.92 -2.67 74.80
C THR A 5 -58.14 -1.81 73.57
N THR A 6 -57.41 -0.71 73.46
CA THR A 6 -57.34 0.06 72.21
C THR A 6 -56.45 -0.70 71.23
N TYR A 7 -57.06 -1.20 70.15
CA TYR A 7 -56.34 -1.75 69.00
C TYR A 7 -55.45 -0.64 68.41
N LEU A 8 -54.13 -0.77 68.54
CA LEU A 8 -53.19 0.00 67.74
C LEU A 8 -53.47 -0.32 66.27
N LYS A 9 -53.95 0.69 65.55
CA LYS A 9 -54.18 0.64 64.12
C LYS A 9 -52.82 0.75 63.46
N ASP A 10 -52.28 -0.37 62.95
CA ASP A 10 -51.03 -0.37 62.19
C ASP A 10 -51.11 0.66 61.05
N PRO A 11 -50.33 1.75 61.08
CA PRO A 11 -50.40 2.78 60.05
C PRO A 11 -49.71 2.38 58.73
N GLU A 12 -49.29 1.11 58.58
CA GLU A 12 -48.30 0.75 57.55
C GLU A 12 -48.79 -0.14 56.40
N SER A 13 -50.06 -0.52 56.33
CA SER A 13 -50.55 -1.22 55.12
C SER A 13 -50.82 -0.23 53.98
N LYS A 14 -49.77 0.30 53.36
CA LYS A 14 -49.88 1.07 52.11
C LYS A 14 -50.63 0.21 51.09
N SER A 15 -51.72 0.76 50.52
CA SER A 15 -52.52 0.10 49.48
C SER A 15 -51.62 -0.51 48.39
N PRO A 16 -51.87 -1.76 47.94
CA PRO A 16 -51.09 -2.40 46.87
C PRO A 16 -50.94 -1.53 45.61
N ARG A 17 -51.92 -0.65 45.36
CA ARG A 17 -51.90 0.31 44.24
C ARG A 17 -50.80 1.37 44.38
N ALA A 18 -50.48 1.81 45.60
CA ALA A 18 -49.41 2.77 45.86
C ALA A 18 -48.02 2.12 45.75
N GLN A 19 -47.89 0.87 46.21
CA GLN A 19 -46.66 0.09 46.06
C GLN A 19 -46.34 -0.19 44.59
N ASN A 20 -47.35 -0.59 43.80
CA ASN A 20 -47.19 -0.84 42.36
C ASN A 20 -46.78 0.42 41.57
N ARG A 21 -47.31 1.59 41.92
CA ARG A 21 -46.88 2.87 41.31
C ARG A 21 -45.43 3.19 41.67
N SER A 22 -45.04 3.00 42.92
CA SER A 22 -43.66 3.25 43.36
C SER A 22 -42.68 2.32 42.65
N LEU A 23 -43.05 1.04 42.48
CA LEU A 23 -42.22 0.06 41.74
C LEU A 23 -42.04 0.50 40.29
N LYS A 24 -43.12 0.91 39.60
CA LYS A 24 -43.07 1.38 38.21
C LYS A 24 -42.12 2.57 38.03
N TRP A 25 -42.15 3.54 38.94
CA TRP A 25 -41.24 4.69 38.89
C TRP A 25 -39.78 4.32 39.14
N ARG A 26 -39.52 3.36 40.05
CA ARG A 26 -38.15 2.87 40.29
C ARG A 26 -37.57 2.15 39.08
N VAL A 27 -38.36 1.29 38.44
CA VAL A 27 -37.93 0.58 37.22
C VAL A 27 -37.62 1.55 36.09
N LEU A 28 -38.49 2.55 35.84
CA LEU A 28 -38.23 3.59 34.84
C LEU A 28 -36.97 4.42 35.15
N ALA A 29 -36.75 4.76 36.42
CA ALA A 29 -35.56 5.49 36.83
C ALA A 29 -34.28 4.66 36.65
N GLU A 30 -34.34 3.36 36.94
CA GLU A 30 -33.22 2.44 36.76
C GLU A 30 -32.89 2.23 35.27
N GLU A 31 -33.90 2.07 34.41
CA GLU A 31 -33.70 1.99 32.96
C GLU A 31 -33.12 3.29 32.39
N GLN A 32 -33.59 4.46 32.84
CA GLN A 32 -32.98 5.73 32.43
C GLN A 32 -31.53 5.86 32.92
N ALA A 33 -31.22 5.43 34.14
CA ALA A 33 -29.85 5.46 34.65
C ALA A 33 -28.93 4.51 33.88
N LYS A 34 -29.40 3.31 33.53
CA LYS A 34 -28.67 2.36 32.67
C LYS A 34 -28.46 2.92 31.26
N GLY A 35 -29.49 3.52 30.66
CA GLY A 35 -29.41 4.17 29.36
C GLY A 35 -28.41 5.32 29.33
N LYS A 36 -28.38 6.17 30.35
CA LYS A 36 -27.39 7.26 30.48
C LYS A 36 -25.96 6.73 30.59
N LYS A 37 -25.73 5.71 31.42
CA LYS A 37 -24.41 5.07 31.54
C LYS A 37 -23.92 4.46 30.22
N LEU A 38 -24.81 3.81 29.47
CA LEU A 38 -24.48 3.25 28.16
C LEU A 38 -24.17 4.34 27.13
N ALA A 39 -24.90 5.46 27.15
CA ALA A 39 -24.65 6.59 26.26
C ALA A 39 -23.29 7.26 26.55
N GLU A 40 -22.94 7.44 27.83
CA GLU A 40 -21.64 7.99 28.23
C GLU A 40 -20.47 7.07 27.84
N ASP A 41 -20.61 5.75 28.04
CA ASP A 41 -19.61 4.77 27.63
C ASP A 41 -19.45 4.71 26.09
N ALA A 42 -20.56 4.83 25.35
CA ALA A 42 -20.53 4.90 23.89
C ALA A 42 -19.82 6.17 23.38
N ASP A 43 -20.07 7.33 23.99
CA ASP A 43 -19.38 8.58 23.65
C ASP A 43 -17.87 8.52 23.97
N ALA A 44 -17.52 7.96 25.13
CA ALA A 44 -16.12 7.76 25.51
C ALA A 44 -15.40 6.83 24.52
N LYS A 45 -16.02 5.71 24.13
CA LYS A 45 -15.49 4.78 23.14
C LYS A 45 -15.35 5.41 21.76
N SER A 46 -16.35 6.17 21.32
CA SER A 46 -16.31 6.89 20.04
C SER A 46 -15.12 7.85 19.97
N LYS A 47 -14.85 8.60 21.04
CA LYS A 47 -13.68 9.50 21.12
C LYS A 47 -12.35 8.74 21.06
N VAL A 48 -12.28 7.55 21.67
CA VAL A 48 -11.08 6.70 21.59
C VAL A 48 -10.89 6.16 20.17
N ILE A 49 -11.97 5.70 19.53
CA ILE A 49 -11.94 5.20 18.15
C ILE A 49 -11.43 6.30 17.21
N ALA A 50 -11.99 7.52 17.27
CA ALA A 50 -11.57 8.63 16.42
C ALA A 50 -10.08 8.98 16.59
N LYS A 51 -9.56 8.92 17.83
CA LYS A 51 -8.12 9.13 18.09
C LYS A 51 -7.25 8.02 17.51
N LEU A 52 -7.69 6.76 17.62
CA LEU A 52 -6.96 5.61 17.08
C LEU A 52 -6.95 5.64 15.55
N GLU A 53 -8.08 5.94 14.92
CA GLU A 53 -8.17 6.10 13.46
C GLU A 53 -7.22 7.19 12.96
N ALA A 54 -7.20 8.36 13.61
CA ALA A 54 -6.27 9.44 13.25
C ALA A 54 -4.80 8.99 13.35
N ARG A 55 -4.45 8.25 14.41
CA ARG A 55 -3.09 7.73 14.61
C ARG A 55 -2.71 6.65 13.59
N ILE A 56 -3.65 5.79 13.20
CA ILE A 56 -3.44 4.79 12.15
C ILE A 56 -3.14 5.49 10.82
N SER A 57 -3.95 6.47 10.43
CA SER A 57 -3.73 7.22 9.19
C SER A 57 -2.39 7.99 9.19
N GLU A 58 -1.95 8.50 10.34
CA GLU A 58 -0.63 9.14 10.47
C GLU A 58 0.51 8.13 10.30
N LEU A 59 0.39 6.97 10.94
CA LEU A 59 1.39 5.90 10.84
C LEU A 59 1.52 5.39 9.40
N GLU A 60 0.42 5.13 8.71
CA GLU A 60 0.41 4.68 7.31
C GLU A 60 1.12 5.70 6.38
N LYS A 61 0.88 7.00 6.59
CA LYS A 61 1.58 8.07 5.85
C LYS A 61 3.08 8.06 6.15
N SER A 62 3.47 7.97 7.42
CA SER A 62 4.88 7.92 7.79
C SER A 62 5.61 6.68 7.26
N GLN A 63 4.91 5.53 7.23
CA GLN A 63 5.43 4.28 6.71
C GLN A 63 5.66 4.36 5.20
N SER A 64 4.68 4.81 4.43
CA SER A 64 4.81 4.97 2.98
C SER A 64 5.92 5.95 2.60
N LEU A 65 6.07 7.05 3.34
CA LEU A 65 7.20 7.98 3.16
C LEU A 65 8.55 7.32 3.45
N THR A 66 8.64 6.53 4.53
CA THR A 66 9.88 5.84 4.91
C THR A 66 10.25 4.76 3.90
N GLN A 67 9.28 3.97 3.46
CA GLN A 67 9.46 2.98 2.39
C GLN A 67 9.92 3.65 1.10
N GLY A 68 9.29 4.76 0.70
CA GLY A 68 9.69 5.53 -0.48
C GLY A 68 11.14 6.00 -0.39
N ARG A 69 11.58 6.49 0.78
CA ARG A 69 12.98 6.90 1.01
C ARG A 69 13.95 5.73 0.94
N ILE A 70 13.62 4.59 1.53
CA ILE A 70 14.47 3.40 1.49
C ILE A 70 14.62 2.90 0.05
N ILE A 71 13.53 2.86 -0.72
CA ILE A 71 13.56 2.46 -2.13
C ILE A 71 14.39 3.44 -2.96
N ALA A 72 14.24 4.75 -2.74
CA ALA A 72 15.04 5.75 -3.44
C ALA A 72 16.54 5.60 -3.13
N ALA A 73 16.90 5.49 -1.85
CA ALA A 73 18.29 5.27 -1.44
C ALA A 73 18.86 3.95 -1.98
N PHE A 74 18.05 2.88 -2.03
CA PHE A 74 18.48 1.62 -2.62
C PHE A 74 18.72 1.74 -4.13
N LYS A 75 17.87 2.45 -4.87
CA LYS A 75 18.06 2.69 -6.31
C LYS A 75 19.30 3.54 -6.62
N GLU A 76 19.67 4.41 -5.69
CA GLU A 76 20.89 5.23 -5.78
C GLU A 76 22.14 4.47 -5.28
N SER A 77 21.99 3.26 -4.74
CA SER A 77 23.13 2.49 -4.24
C SER A 77 23.96 1.87 -5.36
N ASP A 78 25.28 1.82 -5.15
CA ASP A 78 26.23 1.21 -6.09
C ASP A 78 25.88 -0.26 -6.37
N ASP A 79 25.42 -1.02 -5.36
CA ASP A 79 25.01 -2.41 -5.52
C ASP A 79 23.86 -2.56 -6.53
N PHE A 80 22.87 -1.67 -6.47
CA PHE A 80 21.76 -1.67 -7.42
C PHE A 80 22.23 -1.30 -8.82
N LEU A 81 23.06 -0.27 -8.95
CA LEU A 81 23.60 0.17 -10.24
C LEU A 81 24.48 -0.90 -10.88
N GLU A 82 25.30 -1.60 -10.10
CA GLU A 82 26.14 -2.70 -10.56
C GLU A 82 25.29 -3.91 -10.98
N ALA A 83 24.24 -4.25 -10.21
CA ALA A 83 23.30 -5.29 -10.59
C ALA A 83 22.57 -4.95 -11.90
N VAL A 84 22.14 -3.70 -12.07
CA VAL A 84 21.53 -3.22 -13.32
C VAL A 84 22.53 -3.34 -14.46
N ARG A 85 23.75 -2.81 -14.31
CA ARG A 85 24.81 -2.87 -15.34
C ARG A 85 25.18 -4.30 -15.72
N GLY A 86 25.33 -5.20 -14.75
CA GLY A 86 25.59 -6.61 -15.01
C GLY A 86 24.44 -7.26 -15.78
N SER A 87 23.20 -6.95 -15.41
CA SER A 87 22.01 -7.49 -16.10
C SER A 87 21.86 -6.96 -17.52
N THR A 88 22.11 -5.67 -17.76
CA THR A 88 22.04 -5.08 -19.10
C THR A 88 23.19 -5.57 -19.97
N SER A 89 24.41 -5.65 -19.42
CA SER A 89 25.56 -6.18 -20.14
C SER A 89 25.34 -7.62 -20.61
N SER A 90 24.79 -8.50 -19.77
CA SER A 90 24.45 -9.87 -20.19
C SER A 90 23.32 -9.87 -21.22
N TYR A 91 22.26 -9.07 -21.02
CA TYR A 91 21.14 -9.02 -21.96
C TYR A 91 21.57 -8.56 -23.36
N PHE A 92 22.36 -7.49 -23.46
CA PHE A 92 22.82 -6.96 -24.74
C PHE A 92 23.93 -7.80 -25.35
N GLY A 93 24.86 -8.33 -24.56
CA GLY A 93 25.92 -9.23 -25.05
C GLY A 93 25.34 -10.55 -25.58
N ASP A 94 24.66 -11.30 -24.72
CA ASP A 94 24.09 -12.61 -25.06
C ASP A 94 23.00 -12.48 -26.13
N GLY A 95 22.24 -11.38 -26.10
CA GLY A 95 21.21 -11.05 -27.09
C GLY A 95 21.80 -10.74 -28.46
N PHE A 96 22.92 -10.00 -28.52
CA PHE A 96 23.63 -9.73 -29.76
C PHE A 96 24.23 -11.01 -30.36
N ASP A 97 24.84 -11.86 -29.53
CA ASP A 97 25.34 -13.18 -29.95
C ASP A 97 24.22 -14.11 -30.41
N PHE A 98 23.04 -14.01 -29.81
CA PHE A 98 21.85 -14.70 -30.31
C PHE A 98 21.46 -14.23 -31.72
N CYS A 99 21.46 -12.91 -31.97
CA CYS A 99 21.19 -12.35 -33.29
C CYS A 99 22.23 -12.78 -34.34
N LYS A 100 23.51 -12.79 -33.98
CA LYS A 100 24.58 -13.33 -34.83
C LYS A 100 24.32 -14.79 -35.21
N ARG A 101 23.99 -15.64 -34.24
CA ARG A 101 23.65 -17.05 -34.48
C ARG A 101 22.42 -17.23 -35.38
N GLN A 102 21.39 -16.39 -35.22
CA GLN A 102 20.21 -16.40 -36.10
C GLN A 102 20.58 -16.02 -37.54
N LEU A 103 21.40 -15.00 -37.73
CA LEU A 103 21.86 -14.58 -39.06
C LEU A 103 22.72 -15.65 -39.73
N ALA A 104 23.68 -16.23 -39.01
CA ALA A 104 24.53 -17.32 -39.50
C ALA A 104 23.70 -18.53 -39.95
N HIS A 105 22.65 -18.86 -39.19
CA HIS A 105 21.77 -19.97 -39.52
C HIS A 105 20.87 -19.69 -40.75
N GLN A 106 20.35 -18.47 -40.89
CA GLN A 106 19.46 -18.11 -42.00
C GLN A 106 20.21 -17.87 -43.30
N TYR A 107 21.46 -17.40 -43.22
CA TYR A 107 22.27 -17.01 -44.36
C TYR A 107 23.71 -17.53 -44.23
N PRO A 108 23.93 -18.84 -44.47
CA PRO A 108 25.25 -19.46 -44.30
C PRO A 108 26.29 -18.91 -45.28
N ASP A 109 25.87 -18.41 -46.45
CA ASP A 109 26.75 -17.93 -47.52
C ASP A 109 26.93 -16.41 -47.50
N LEU A 110 26.76 -15.74 -46.35
CA LEU A 110 26.86 -14.29 -46.26
C LEU A 110 28.25 -13.76 -46.65
N GLY A 111 29.29 -14.62 -46.60
CA GLY A 111 30.67 -14.26 -46.92
C GLY A 111 31.29 -13.28 -45.92
N VAL A 112 30.62 -13.04 -44.80
CA VAL A 112 31.06 -12.20 -43.69
C VAL A 112 31.26 -13.11 -42.48
N ASP A 113 32.39 -12.99 -41.81
CA ASP A 113 32.59 -13.64 -40.52
C ASP A 113 31.81 -12.85 -39.47
N LEU A 114 30.75 -13.47 -38.93
CA LEU A 114 29.91 -12.84 -37.93
C LEU A 114 30.58 -12.84 -36.54
N GLU A 115 31.60 -13.68 -36.30
CA GLU A 115 32.33 -13.68 -35.02
C GLU A 115 33.13 -12.38 -34.83
N ASP A 116 33.65 -11.81 -35.92
CA ASP A 116 34.38 -10.53 -35.94
C ASP A 116 33.45 -9.30 -35.94
N VAL A 117 32.13 -9.50 -36.02
CA VAL A 117 31.15 -8.41 -35.94
C VAL A 117 30.95 -8.04 -34.49
N GLU A 118 31.53 -6.91 -34.09
CA GLU A 118 31.36 -6.27 -32.79
C GLU A 118 30.40 -5.08 -32.88
N MET A 119 29.84 -4.66 -31.73
CA MET A 119 29.11 -3.39 -31.68
C MET A 119 30.09 -2.23 -31.85
N ASP A 120 29.74 -1.29 -32.72
CA ASP A 120 30.51 -0.07 -32.92
C ASP A 120 30.48 0.81 -31.66
N HIS A 121 31.61 0.88 -30.97
CA HIS A 121 31.77 1.69 -29.76
C HIS A 121 31.61 3.20 -30.02
N GLU A 122 31.94 3.69 -31.22
CA GLU A 122 31.75 5.10 -31.58
C GLU A 122 30.26 5.42 -31.74
N PHE A 123 29.50 4.47 -32.32
CA PHE A 123 28.04 4.59 -32.42
C PHE A 123 27.38 4.62 -31.04
N LEU A 124 27.78 3.73 -30.13
CA LEU A 124 27.24 3.68 -28.76
C LEU A 124 27.53 4.97 -27.99
N ALA A 125 28.77 5.46 -28.04
CA ALA A 125 29.13 6.71 -27.37
C ALA A 125 28.33 7.91 -27.90
N LYS A 126 28.03 7.91 -29.21
CA LYS A 126 27.19 8.93 -29.82
C LYS A 126 25.73 8.82 -29.39
N GLU A 127 25.18 7.60 -29.36
CA GLU A 127 23.81 7.37 -28.90
C GLU A 127 23.62 7.76 -27.43
N GLU A 128 24.59 7.41 -26.57
CA GLU A 128 24.60 7.79 -25.15
C GLU A 128 24.63 9.32 -24.99
N ALA A 129 25.51 10.01 -25.72
CA ALA A 129 25.57 11.46 -25.71
C ALA A 129 24.28 12.12 -26.23
N GLU A 130 23.66 11.57 -27.27
CA GLU A 130 22.35 12.04 -27.77
C GLU A 130 21.23 11.78 -26.77
N ALA A 131 21.25 10.65 -26.06
CA ALA A 131 20.29 10.31 -25.02
C ALA A 131 20.41 11.24 -23.81
N GLU A 132 21.64 11.57 -23.40
CA GLU A 132 21.90 12.56 -22.35
C GLU A 132 21.38 13.95 -22.74
N GLN A 133 21.58 14.36 -24.00
CA GLN A 133 21.04 15.63 -24.52
C GLN A 133 19.50 15.64 -24.48
N ARG A 134 18.84 14.56 -24.92
CA ARG A 134 17.37 14.46 -24.87
C ARG A 134 16.86 14.49 -23.43
N ALA A 135 17.53 13.82 -22.50
CA ALA A 135 17.17 13.84 -21.08
C ALA A 135 17.33 15.23 -20.44
N ALA A 136 18.38 15.96 -20.83
CA ALA A 136 18.60 17.34 -20.38
C ALA A 136 17.57 18.32 -20.95
N GLU A 137 17.15 18.15 -22.22
CA GLU A 137 16.12 18.97 -22.86
C GLU A 137 14.73 18.70 -22.29
N GLU A 138 14.36 17.43 -22.05
CA GLU A 138 13.08 17.06 -21.42
C GLU A 138 13.00 17.50 -19.94
N GLY A 139 14.13 17.55 -19.22
CA GLY A 139 14.20 18.06 -17.85
C GLY A 139 14.04 19.59 -17.72
N ALA A 140 14.26 20.35 -18.79
CA ALA A 140 14.15 21.81 -18.79
C ALA A 140 12.74 22.33 -19.14
N THR A 141 11.89 21.51 -19.76
CA THR A 141 10.54 21.89 -20.19
C THR A 141 9.49 20.89 -19.68
N GLY A 142 9.22 20.83 -18.36
CA GLY A 142 8.28 19.81 -17.90
C GLY A 142 7.87 19.76 -16.44
N ALA A 143 7.60 20.89 -15.77
CA ALA A 143 6.79 20.88 -14.55
C ALA A 143 5.28 20.60 -14.81
N GLU A 144 4.87 20.39 -16.07
CA GLU A 144 3.49 20.01 -16.46
C GLU A 144 3.51 18.88 -17.49
N GLY A 145 4.23 17.79 -17.20
CA GLY A 145 4.27 16.57 -18.01
C GLY A 145 3.53 15.44 -17.33
N LEU A 146 2.20 15.50 -17.35
CA LEU A 146 1.26 14.46 -16.95
C LEU A 146 1.79 13.04 -17.23
N ALA A 147 1.83 12.21 -16.19
CA ALA A 147 2.17 10.80 -16.25
C ALA A 147 1.52 10.09 -17.45
N LYS A 148 2.26 9.95 -18.55
CA LYS A 148 1.87 9.03 -19.61
C LYS A 148 2.13 7.62 -19.07
N PRO A 149 1.11 6.75 -19.01
CA PRO A 149 1.30 5.41 -18.51
C PRO A 149 2.31 4.68 -19.39
N PHE A 150 3.22 3.98 -18.72
CA PHE A 150 4.32 3.15 -19.22
C PHE A 150 3.82 1.93 -20.04
N LYS A 151 2.83 2.11 -20.92
CA LYS A 151 2.15 1.06 -21.69
C LYS A 151 2.72 0.87 -23.09
N ASP A 152 3.42 1.89 -23.60
CA ASP A 152 3.95 1.89 -24.97
C ASP A 152 5.48 1.68 -25.02
N SER A 153 6.09 1.28 -23.89
CA SER A 153 7.50 0.87 -23.91
C SER A 153 7.62 -0.50 -24.56
N PRO A 154 8.43 -0.66 -25.63
CA PRO A 154 8.69 -1.96 -26.25
C PRO A 154 9.38 -2.95 -25.28
N PHE A 155 9.91 -2.47 -24.15
CA PHE A 155 10.44 -3.31 -23.07
C PHE A 155 9.35 -4.06 -22.28
N LEU A 156 8.06 -3.76 -22.48
CA LEU A 156 6.95 -4.42 -21.78
C LEU A 156 6.43 -5.69 -22.49
N PHE A 157 7.19 -6.29 -23.40
CA PHE A 157 6.70 -7.43 -24.19
C PHE A 157 6.91 -8.82 -23.54
N MET A 158 7.59 -8.93 -22.39
CA MET A 158 7.85 -10.23 -21.74
C MET A 158 7.05 -10.55 -20.47
N ALA A 159 6.16 -9.67 -20.01
CA ALA A 159 5.35 -9.92 -18.80
C ALA A 159 4.00 -10.60 -19.07
N LYS A 160 3.71 -11.03 -20.31
CA LYS A 160 2.41 -11.58 -20.71
C LYS A 160 2.41 -13.08 -21.02
N THR A 161 3.51 -13.79 -20.72
CA THR A 161 3.46 -15.23 -20.52
C THR A 161 3.13 -15.45 -19.04
N GLY A 162 1.97 -16.03 -18.76
CA GLY A 162 1.43 -16.26 -17.41
C GLY A 162 2.24 -17.26 -16.58
N ASP A 163 3.54 -17.02 -16.44
CA ASP A 163 4.41 -17.78 -15.57
C ASP A 163 4.46 -17.10 -14.20
N GLN A 164 3.63 -17.59 -13.28
CA GLN A 164 3.59 -17.11 -11.90
C GLN A 164 4.86 -17.45 -11.11
N ASN A 165 5.82 -18.17 -11.70
CA ASN A 165 7.10 -18.49 -11.08
C ASN A 165 8.26 -17.58 -11.51
N SER A 166 8.00 -16.49 -12.24
CA SER A 166 9.04 -15.51 -12.56
C SER A 166 9.70 -14.97 -11.28
N PRO A 167 11.03 -15.10 -11.13
CA PRO A 167 11.75 -14.56 -9.96
C PRO A 167 11.62 -13.04 -9.84
N PHE A 168 11.32 -12.33 -10.93
CA PHE A 168 11.06 -10.88 -10.93
C PHE A 168 9.75 -10.50 -10.20
N LEU A 169 8.72 -11.35 -10.23
CA LEU A 169 7.44 -11.07 -9.58
C LEU A 169 7.46 -11.27 -8.06
N LYS A 170 8.44 -12.03 -7.53
CA LYS A 170 8.58 -12.24 -6.07
C LYS A 170 9.04 -11.00 -5.33
N TRP A 171 9.80 -10.12 -5.98
CA TRP A 171 10.31 -8.88 -5.38
C TRP A 171 9.25 -7.78 -5.29
N TYR A 172 8.18 -7.85 -6.08
CA TYR A 172 7.14 -6.81 -6.13
C TYR A 172 5.97 -7.05 -5.16
N LYS A 173 5.95 -8.20 -4.47
CA LYS A 173 4.85 -8.62 -3.58
C LYS A 173 5.23 -8.75 -2.10
N ALA A 174 6.44 -8.34 -1.72
CA ALA A 174 6.88 -8.23 -0.32
C ALA A 174 6.84 -6.76 0.12
#